data_AF-A0A924WLS0-F1
#
_entry.id   AF-A0A924WLS0-F1
#
_cell.length_a   1.000
_cell.length_b   1.000
_cell.length_c   1.000
_cell.angle_alpha   90.00
_cell.angle_beta   90.00
_cell.angle_gamma   90.00
#
_symmetry.space_group_name_H-M   'P 1'
#
loop_
_entity.id
_entity.type
_entity.pdbx_description
1 polymer ?
#
loop_
_entity_poly.entity_id
_entity_poly.type
_entity_poly.pdbx_seq_one_letter_code
_entity_poly.pdbx_strand_id
1 'polypeptide(L)'
;MRVVILLVLIIAGCTAAPRGTLLRTNRPYDFAIDGEGYFIVETGHGGYLFTRRGDFFIDTNRYVVTADGYRLAPPLQIPQDAGEMRVALDGRVVSITSAGRGAEPVGRIRVATFAKPDALDRDGTYFIPTAGSGDPVTREPGSGGAGTIKTGFLEK
;
A
#
# COMPACT_ATOMS: atom_id res chain seq x y z
N MET A 1 10.30 59.45 7.25
CA MET A 1 9.63 58.56 8.24
C MET A 1 8.15 58.49 7.92
N ARG A 2 7.71 57.45 7.20
CA ARG A 2 6.31 57.01 7.12
C ARG A 2 6.32 55.50 6.92
N VAL A 3 5.50 54.82 7.70
CA VAL A 3 5.44 53.37 7.90
C VAL A 3 4.18 52.82 7.19
N VAL A 4 4.16 51.49 7.01
CA VAL A 4 2.99 50.58 6.86
C VAL A 4 2.29 50.62 5.47
N ILE A 5 1.87 49.55 4.79
CA ILE A 5 1.32 48.23 5.19
C ILE A 5 1.75 47.13 4.22
N LEU A 6 2.25 46.03 4.77
CA LEU A 6 2.50 44.76 4.10
C LEU A 6 1.17 43.98 4.03
N LEU A 7 0.55 43.90 2.85
CA LEU A 7 -0.63 43.07 2.63
C LEU A 7 -0.16 41.63 2.38
N VAL A 8 0.01 40.85 3.45
CA VAL A 8 0.21 39.40 3.33
C VAL A 8 -1.16 38.76 3.19
N LEU A 9 -1.51 38.35 1.98
CA LEU A 9 -2.69 37.53 1.71
C LEU A 9 -2.42 36.13 2.30
N ILE A 10 -2.92 35.87 3.51
CA ILE A 10 -2.97 34.52 4.08
C ILE A 10 -4.04 33.78 3.29
N ILE A 11 -3.64 33.02 2.29
CA ILE A 11 -4.50 32.05 1.62
C ILE A 11 -4.66 30.85 2.54
N ALA A 12 -5.92 30.51 2.80
CA ALA A 12 -6.40 29.51 3.74
C ALA A 12 -5.63 28.18 3.70
N GLY A 13 -5.39 27.64 4.89
CA GLY A 13 -4.92 26.27 5.10
C GLY A 13 -5.84 25.26 4.46
N CYS A 14 -5.35 24.63 3.39
CA CYS A 14 -5.73 23.27 3.07
C CYS A 14 -4.77 22.38 3.86
N THR A 15 -5.15 22.01 5.08
CA THR A 15 -4.55 20.84 5.73
C THR A 15 -5.07 19.62 4.97
N ALA A 16 -4.47 19.33 3.83
CA ALA A 16 -4.42 17.96 3.36
C ALA A 16 -3.60 17.22 4.43
N ALA A 17 -4.15 16.14 4.99
CA ALA A 17 -3.37 15.23 5.82
C ALA A 17 -2.02 14.96 5.10
N PRO A 18 -0.87 15.02 5.80
CA PRO A 18 0.41 14.81 5.13
C PRO A 18 0.36 13.40 4.53
N ARG A 19 0.33 13.34 3.19
CA ARG A 19 0.65 12.12 2.45
C ARG A 19 1.96 11.63 3.04
N GLY A 20 2.00 10.42 3.58
CA GLY A 20 3.19 9.92 4.28
C GLY A 20 4.42 10.09 3.39
N THR A 21 5.53 10.53 3.98
CA THR A 21 6.72 10.81 3.17
C THR A 21 7.25 9.49 2.64
N LEU A 22 7.39 9.36 1.32
CA LEU A 22 7.92 8.15 0.71
C LEU A 22 9.43 8.06 0.95
N LEU A 23 9.86 7.00 1.63
CA LEU A 23 11.27 6.67 1.82
C LEU A 23 11.68 5.62 0.80
N ARG A 24 12.67 5.91 -0.04
CA ARG A 24 13.25 4.94 -0.97
C ARG A 24 14.11 3.92 -0.21
N THR A 25 13.83 2.63 -0.39
CA THR A 25 14.55 1.52 0.26
C THR A 25 15.30 0.62 -0.73
N ASN A 26 14.93 0.66 -2.02
CA ASN A 26 15.45 -0.23 -3.08
C ASN A 26 15.24 -1.73 -2.82
N ARG A 27 14.36 -2.12 -1.87
CA ARG A 27 13.99 -3.52 -1.66
C ARG A 27 12.78 -3.88 -2.53
N PRO A 28 12.80 -5.04 -3.22
CA PRO A 28 11.78 -5.38 -4.21
C PRO A 28 10.38 -5.64 -3.61
N TYR A 29 10.29 -5.94 -2.31
CA TYR A 29 9.04 -6.21 -1.60
C TYR A 29 8.65 -5.10 -0.62
N ASP A 30 9.30 -3.94 -0.73
CA ASP A 30 8.85 -2.74 -0.03
C ASP A 30 7.90 -1.98 -0.94
N PHE A 31 6.63 -1.90 -0.52
CA PHE A 31 5.55 -1.27 -1.27
C PHE A 31 4.98 -0.10 -0.48
N ALA A 32 4.85 1.06 -1.12
CA ALA A 32 4.12 2.18 -0.57
C ALA A 32 2.83 2.44 -1.35
N ILE A 33 1.80 2.90 -0.66
CA ILE A 33 0.58 3.41 -1.27
C ILE A 33 0.73 4.93 -1.34
N ASP A 34 0.83 5.47 -2.54
CA ASP A 34 0.77 6.92 -2.74
C ASP A 34 -0.68 7.34 -2.96
N GLY A 35 -1.34 7.80 -1.89
CA GLY A 35 -2.73 8.21 -1.87
C GLY A 35 -3.56 7.43 -0.84
N GLU A 36 -4.85 7.23 -1.13
CA GLU A 36 -5.78 6.56 -0.22
C GLU A 36 -5.75 5.04 -0.32
N GLY A 37 -5.94 4.36 0.81
CA GLY A 37 -6.15 2.92 0.86
C GLY A 37 -5.13 2.16 1.70
N TYR A 38 -5.42 0.89 1.92
CA TYR A 38 -4.67 0.01 2.81
C TYR A 38 -4.38 -1.31 2.10
N PHE A 39 -3.21 -1.88 2.33
CA PHE A 39 -2.97 -3.28 1.99
C PHE A 39 -3.90 -4.16 2.81
N ILE A 40 -4.43 -5.21 2.19
CA ILE A 40 -5.30 -6.20 2.83
C ILE A 40 -4.41 -7.39 3.16
N VAL A 41 -4.46 -7.86 4.39
CA VAL A 41 -3.70 -9.04 4.82
C VAL A 41 -4.62 -10.05 5.49
N GLU A 42 -4.43 -11.32 5.17
CA GLU A 42 -5.16 -12.44 5.74
C GLU A 42 -4.38 -12.99 6.94
N THR A 43 -5.05 -13.03 8.09
CA THR A 43 -4.57 -13.75 9.26
C THR A 43 -4.76 -15.24 8.99
N GLY A 44 -3.80 -16.09 9.36
CA GLY A 44 -3.87 -17.54 9.10
C GLY A 44 -5.09 -18.28 9.69
N HIS A 45 -5.99 -17.55 10.37
CA HIS A 45 -7.28 -18.00 10.91
C HIS A 45 -8.49 -17.58 10.04
N GLY A 46 -8.27 -17.04 8.84
CA GLY A 46 -9.32 -16.65 7.89
C GLY A 46 -9.92 -15.25 8.13
N GLY A 47 -9.28 -14.42 8.95
CA GLY A 47 -9.66 -13.01 9.14
C GLY A 47 -8.86 -12.07 8.25
N TYR A 48 -9.35 -10.85 8.04
CA TYR A 48 -8.61 -9.81 7.32
C TYR A 48 -8.25 -8.64 8.24
N LEU A 49 -7.01 -8.18 8.13
CA LEU A 49 -6.53 -6.93 8.69
C LEU A 49 -6.08 -6.01 7.56
N PHE A 50 -5.96 -4.73 7.88
CA PHE A 50 -5.56 -3.72 6.91
C PHE A 50 -4.30 -3.03 7.40
N THR A 51 -3.40 -2.65 6.51
CA THR A 51 -2.18 -1.94 6.92
C THR A 51 -1.69 -0.96 5.87
N ARG A 52 -1.05 0.10 6.34
CA ARG A 52 -0.25 1.03 5.51
C ARG A 52 1.22 0.59 5.46
N ARG A 53 1.61 -0.34 6.34
CA ARG A 53 2.98 -0.83 6.43
C ARG A 53 3.31 -1.66 5.18
N GLY A 54 4.44 -1.30 4.59
CA GLY A 54 4.80 -1.70 3.24
C GLY A 54 5.95 -2.69 3.11
N ASP A 55 6.62 -3.04 4.21
CA ASP A 55 7.75 -3.96 4.21
C ASP A 55 7.25 -5.40 4.26
N PHE A 56 7.11 -5.99 3.08
CA PHE A 56 6.73 -7.38 2.94
C PHE A 56 7.96 -8.27 2.75
N PHE A 57 7.74 -9.55 2.99
CA PHE A 57 8.71 -10.63 2.90
C PHE A 57 8.11 -11.79 2.13
N ILE A 58 8.94 -12.76 1.75
CA ILE A 58 8.49 -14.02 1.17
C ILE A 58 8.64 -15.12 2.21
N ASP A 59 7.57 -15.88 2.46
CA ASP A 59 7.62 -17.04 3.34
C ASP A 59 8.21 -18.29 2.64
N THR A 60 8.31 -19.41 3.38
CA THR A 60 8.84 -20.67 2.83
C THR A 60 7.96 -21.24 1.71
N ASN A 61 6.66 -20.93 1.71
CA ASN A 61 5.70 -21.33 0.68
C ASN A 61 5.65 -20.35 -0.50
N ARG A 62 6.54 -19.36 -0.51
CA ARG A 62 6.67 -18.31 -1.53
C ARG A 62 5.54 -17.27 -1.54
N TYR A 63 4.73 -17.18 -0.49
CA TYR A 63 3.73 -16.12 -0.37
C TYR A 63 4.34 -14.83 0.14
N VAL A 64 3.84 -13.71 -0.39
CA VAL A 64 4.15 -12.38 0.15
C VAL A 64 3.41 -12.19 1.48
N VAL A 65 4.18 -11.94 2.53
CA VAL A 65 3.71 -11.84 3.93
C VAL A 65 4.26 -10.60 4.62
N THR A 66 3.58 -10.12 5.67
CA THR A 66 4.12 -9.10 6.59
C THR A 66 5.17 -9.70 7.52
N ALA A 67 5.85 -8.85 8.31
CA ALA A 67 6.78 -9.30 9.35
C ALA A 67 6.12 -10.24 10.39
N ASP A 68 4.82 -10.09 10.63
CA ASP A 68 4.04 -10.94 11.55
C ASP A 68 3.52 -12.23 10.88
N GLY A 69 3.84 -12.45 9.61
CA GLY A 69 3.46 -13.65 8.86
C GLY A 69 2.06 -13.61 8.24
N TYR A 70 1.36 -12.47 8.28
CA TYR A 70 0.07 -12.32 7.60
C TYR A 70 0.24 -12.20 6.10
N ARG A 71 -0.51 -12.98 5.33
CA ARG A 71 -0.37 -13.04 3.87
C ARG A 71 -1.07 -11.87 3.22
N LEU A 72 -0.50 -11.30 2.15
CA LEU A 72 -1.21 -10.33 1.33
C LEU A 72 -2.50 -10.95 0.76
N ALA A 73 -3.58 -10.19 0.68
CA ALA A 73 -4.86 -10.61 0.12
C ALA A 73 -5.28 -9.68 -1.06
N PRO A 74 -5.56 -10.22 -2.26
CA PRO A 74 -5.41 -11.62 -2.67
C PRO A 74 -3.98 -12.15 -2.52
N PRO A 75 -3.80 -13.47 -2.31
CA PRO A 75 -2.49 -14.08 -2.12
C PRO A 75 -1.63 -13.87 -3.36
N LEU A 76 -0.42 -13.37 -3.13
CA LEU A 76 0.60 -13.21 -4.16
C LEU A 76 1.70 -14.23 -3.90
N GLN A 77 1.78 -15.27 -4.74
CA GLN A 77 2.77 -16.33 -4.63
C GLN A 77 3.84 -16.16 -5.71
N ILE A 78 5.10 -16.05 -5.29
CA ILE A 78 6.19 -15.76 -6.21
C ILE A 78 6.77 -17.09 -6.77
N PRO A 79 6.82 -17.29 -8.10
CA PRO A 79 7.38 -18.51 -8.70
C PRO A 79 8.81 -18.81 -8.24
N GLN A 80 9.24 -20.08 -8.27
CA GLN A 80 10.59 -20.45 -7.81
C GLN A 80 11.70 -19.94 -8.72
N ASP A 81 11.43 -19.85 -10.02
CA ASP A 81 12.30 -19.34 -11.07
C ASP A 81 12.12 -17.84 -11.33
N ALA A 82 11.38 -17.16 -10.45
CA ALA A 82 11.19 -15.71 -10.52
C ALA A 82 12.54 -14.98 -10.46
N GLY A 83 12.80 -14.15 -11.46
CA GLY A 83 13.93 -13.24 -11.48
C GLY A 83 13.53 -11.86 -10.93
N GLU A 84 13.68 -10.82 -11.75
CA GLU A 84 13.31 -9.46 -11.36
C GLU A 84 11.79 -9.32 -11.23
N MET A 85 11.31 -8.91 -10.06
CA MET A 85 9.90 -8.57 -9.84
C MET A 85 9.64 -7.13 -10.25
N ARG A 86 8.61 -6.91 -11.07
CA ARG A 86 8.16 -5.57 -11.46
C ARG A 86 6.70 -5.42 -11.11
N VAL A 87 6.40 -4.32 -10.41
CA VAL A 87 5.04 -3.96 -10.02
C VAL A 87 4.70 -2.63 -10.69
N ALA A 88 3.60 -2.61 -11.41
CA ALA A 88 3.06 -1.40 -12.01
C ALA A 88 2.25 -0.58 -10.99
N LEU A 89 2.00 0.70 -11.30
CA LEU A 89 1.29 1.63 -10.42
C LEU A 89 -0.14 1.17 -10.09
N ASP A 90 -0.76 0.39 -10.98
CA ASP A 90 -2.08 -0.23 -10.84
C ASP A 90 -2.05 -1.55 -10.03
N GLY A 91 -0.91 -1.87 -9.44
CA GLY A 91 -0.69 -3.08 -8.65
C GLY A 91 -0.45 -4.34 -9.46
N ARG A 92 -0.40 -4.30 -10.80
CA ARG A 92 -0.09 -5.50 -11.61
C ARG A 92 1.34 -5.95 -11.33
N VAL A 93 1.51 -7.23 -11.03
CA VAL A 93 2.79 -7.85 -10.68
C VAL A 93 3.21 -8.82 -11.77
N VAL A 94 4.42 -8.63 -12.28
CA VAL A 94 5.06 -9.56 -13.23
C VAL A 94 6.45 -9.94 -12.72
N SER A 95 6.89 -11.14 -13.07
CA SER A 95 8.26 -11.59 -12.88
C SER A 95 8.96 -11.66 -14.23
N ILE A 96 10.18 -11.16 -14.31
CA ILE A 96 11.05 -11.36 -15.46
C ILE A 96 11.99 -12.50 -15.10
N THR A 97 11.79 -13.66 -15.73
CA THR A 97 12.58 -14.85 -15.45
C THR A 97 14.04 -14.65 -15.85
N SER A 98 14.94 -15.23 -15.07
CA SER A 98 16.40 -15.17 -15.29
C SER A 98 16.82 -15.79 -16.63
N ALA A 99 15.96 -16.63 -17.23
CA ALA A 99 16.16 -17.28 -18.52
C ALA A 99 15.81 -16.39 -19.73
N GLY A 100 15.38 -15.14 -19.51
CA GLY A 100 15.09 -14.18 -20.58
C GLY A 100 13.81 -14.47 -21.36
N ARG A 101 12.90 -15.30 -20.81
CA ARG A 101 11.67 -15.74 -21.51
C ARG A 101 10.54 -14.70 -21.55
N GLY A 102 10.79 -13.48 -21.08
CA GLY A 102 9.82 -12.40 -21.03
C GLY A 102 9.18 -12.23 -19.65
N ALA A 103 8.23 -11.30 -19.54
CA ALA A 103 7.54 -11.00 -18.29
C ALA A 103 6.34 -11.93 -18.07
N GLU A 104 6.39 -12.74 -17.02
CA GLU A 104 5.33 -13.66 -16.62
C GLU A 104 4.41 -13.01 -15.58
N PRO A 105 3.08 -13.06 -15.75
CA PRO A 105 2.14 -12.55 -14.75
C PRO A 105 2.22 -13.35 -13.45
N VAL A 106 2.40 -12.67 -12.33
CA VAL A 106 2.40 -13.28 -10.98
C VAL A 106 1.07 -13.04 -10.28
N GLY A 107 0.49 -11.84 -10.45
CA GLY A 107 -0.77 -11.49 -9.83
C GLY A 107 -1.02 -9.99 -9.82
N ARG A 108 -1.85 -9.53 -8.89
CA ARG A 108 -2.16 -8.12 -8.70
C ARG A 108 -2.31 -7.80 -7.21
N ILE A 109 -1.61 -6.77 -6.76
CA ILE A 109 -1.80 -6.16 -5.46
C ILE A 109 -3.07 -5.31 -5.51
N ARG A 110 -3.98 -5.54 -4.57
CA ARG A 110 -5.18 -4.73 -4.38
C ARG A 110 -5.07 -3.93 -3.09
N VAL A 111 -5.85 -2.86 -3.01
CA VAL A 111 -5.98 -2.04 -1.80
C VAL A 111 -7.43 -1.96 -1.38
N ALA A 112 -7.67 -1.80 -0.07
CA ALA A 112 -8.98 -1.48 0.45
C ALA A 112 -9.08 0.00 0.80
N THR A 113 -10.24 0.57 0.55
CA THR A 113 -10.61 1.92 0.98
C THR A 113 -11.84 1.86 1.89
N PHE A 114 -11.99 2.84 2.77
CA PHE A 114 -13.10 2.91 3.72
C PHE A 114 -13.85 4.23 3.57
N ALA A 115 -15.14 4.23 3.91
CA ALA A 115 -15.95 5.44 3.86
C ALA A 115 -15.51 6.46 4.92
N LYS A 116 -15.10 5.97 6.11
CA LYS A 116 -14.58 6.79 7.21
C LYS A 116 -13.32 6.16 7.80
N PRO A 117 -12.13 6.36 7.18
CA PRO A 117 -10.88 5.76 7.65
C PRO A 117 -10.52 6.12 9.10
N ASP A 118 -10.92 7.30 9.58
CA ASP A 118 -10.66 7.76 10.95
C ASP A 118 -11.43 6.96 12.03
N ALA A 119 -12.44 6.19 11.62
CA ALA A 119 -13.22 5.33 12.51
C ALA A 119 -12.71 3.87 12.51
N LEU A 120 -11.58 3.59 11.87
CA LEU A 120 -10.90 2.30 11.99
C LEU A 120 -10.26 2.16 13.37
N ASP A 121 -10.45 1.00 14.00
CA ASP A 121 -9.68 0.65 15.19
C ASP A 121 -8.24 0.31 14.79
N ARG A 122 -7.29 0.59 15.69
CA ARG A 122 -5.87 0.32 15.48
C ARG A 122 -5.38 -0.73 16.45
N ASP A 123 -4.69 -1.72 15.91
CA ASP A 123 -3.92 -2.72 16.65
C ASP A 123 -2.47 -2.69 16.14
N GLY A 124 -1.61 -1.94 16.82
CA GLY A 124 -0.24 -1.67 16.38
C GLY A 124 -0.20 -1.00 15.00
N THR A 125 0.34 -1.69 14.00
CA THR A 125 0.41 -1.23 12.59
C THR A 125 -0.77 -1.70 11.73
N TYR A 126 -1.71 -2.42 12.33
CA TYR A 126 -2.90 -2.96 11.68
C TYR A 126 -4.13 -2.14 12.01
N PHE A 127 -5.08 -2.16 11.08
CA PHE A 127 -6.35 -1.48 11.15
C PHE A 127 -7.46 -2.51 11.06
N ILE A 128 -8.48 -2.34 11.91
CA ILE A 128 -9.64 -3.23 12.02
C ILE A 128 -10.89 -2.41 11.65
N PRO A 129 -11.73 -2.88 10.71
CA PRO A 129 -12.98 -2.20 10.38
C PRO A 129 -13.94 -2.19 11.56
N THR A 130 -14.64 -1.07 11.74
CA THR A 130 -15.71 -0.91 12.71
C THR A 130 -17.01 -0.60 11.99
N ALA A 131 -18.14 -0.66 12.70
CA ALA A 131 -19.41 -0.17 12.16
C ALA A 131 -19.33 1.32 11.74
N GLY A 132 -18.46 2.10 12.39
CA GLY A 132 -18.24 3.52 12.09
C GLY A 132 -17.40 3.77 10.85
N SER A 133 -16.45 2.88 10.51
CA SER A 133 -15.61 3.03 9.31
C SER A 133 -16.35 2.72 8.01
N GLY A 134 -17.41 1.91 8.13
CA GLY A 134 -18.04 1.23 7.01
C GLY A 134 -17.23 0.02 6.55
N ASP A 135 -17.79 -0.71 5.59
CA ASP A 135 -17.16 -1.92 5.04
C ASP A 135 -15.96 -1.59 4.15
N PRO A 136 -14.94 -2.47 4.11
CA PRO A 136 -13.81 -2.33 3.19
C PRO A 136 -14.28 -2.47 1.74
N VAL A 137 -13.95 -1.49 0.90
CA VAL A 137 -14.13 -1.59 -0.55
C VAL A 137 -12.79 -1.90 -1.20
N THR A 138 -12.65 -3.11 -1.74
CA THR A 138 -11.44 -3.53 -2.46
C THR A 138 -11.41 -2.91 -3.84
N ARG A 139 -10.28 -2.28 -4.20
CA ARG A 139 -10.08 -1.55 -5.46
C ARG A 139 -8.74 -1.91 -6.11
N GLU A 140 -8.67 -1.66 -7.42
CA GLU A 140 -7.37 -1.60 -8.10
C GLU A 140 -6.68 -0.28 -7.72
N PRO A 141 -5.37 -0.32 -7.40
CA PRO A 141 -4.61 0.90 -7.18
C PRO A 141 -4.76 1.91 -8.34
N GLY A 142 -4.92 3.19 -8.01
CA GLY A 142 -5.15 4.27 -8.96
C GLY A 142 -6.58 4.38 -9.50
N SER A 143 -7.51 3.50 -9.08
CA SER A 143 -8.90 3.50 -9.51
C SER A 143 -9.87 3.84 -8.38
N GLY A 144 -11.00 4.46 -8.70
CA GLY A 144 -12.08 4.70 -7.73
C GLY A 144 -11.63 5.47 -6.48
N GLY A 145 -10.66 6.39 -6.60
CA GLY A 145 -10.12 7.14 -5.48
C GLY A 145 -9.07 6.40 -4.64
N ALA A 146 -8.71 5.16 -4.98
CA ALA A 146 -7.57 4.48 -4.40
C ALA A 146 -6.24 5.08 -4.89
N GLY A 147 -5.25 5.14 -4.00
CA GLY A 147 -3.87 5.50 -4.30
C GLY A 147 -3.17 4.48 -5.20
N THR A 148 -1.98 4.84 -5.67
CA THR A 148 -1.16 3.98 -6.54
C THR A 148 -0.09 3.22 -5.76
N ILE A 149 0.39 2.10 -6.29
CA ILE A 149 1.50 1.36 -5.68
C ILE A 149 2.84 1.88 -6.18
N LYS A 150 3.77 2.11 -5.26
CA LYS A 150 5.19 2.38 -5.56
C LYS A 150 6.06 1.31 -4.93
N THR A 151 6.95 0.72 -5.72
CA THR A 151 7.85 -0.35 -5.27
C THR A 151 9.24 0.19 -4.98
N GLY A 152 9.91 -0.39 -3.98
CA GLY A 152 11.19 0.09 -3.48
C GLY A 152 11.04 1.33 -2.60
N PHE A 153 9.83 1.57 -2.07
CA PHE A 153 9.51 2.68 -1.19
C PHE A 153 8.68 2.19 0.00
N LEU A 154 8.83 2.87 1.14
CA LEU A 154 7.96 2.74 2.31
C LEU A 154 7.31 4.09 2.61
N GLU A 155 6.06 4.05 3.07
CA GLU A 155 5.38 5.23 3.61
C GLU A 155 5.87 5.48 5.05
N LYS A 156 6.33 6.70 5.35
CA LYS A 156 6.67 7.16 6.71
C LYS A 156 5.53 7.93 7.36
#